data_AF-A0A1X1ZMI2-F1
#
_entry.id   AF-A0A1X1ZMI2-F1
#
_cell.length_a   1.000
_cell.length_b   1.000
_cell.length_c   1.000
_cell.angle_alpha   90.00
_cell.angle_beta   90.00
_cell.angle_gamma   90.00
#
_symmetry.space_group_name_H-M   'P 1'
#
loop_
_entity.id
_entity.type
_entity.pdbx_description
1 polymer ?
#
loop_
_entity_poly.entity_id
_entity_poly.type
_entity_poly.pdbx_seq_one_letter_code
_entity_poly.pdbx_strand_id
1 'polypeptide(L)' 'MVTHPDRADTGTVIDSAGPAWTPDALTATPPDADMVKVRWSDSADPMQIYWEYASELRATEVPLNVEPFDEPRRR' A
#
# COMPACT_ATOMS: atom_id res chain seq x y z
N MET A 1 -3.46 4.56 -0.24
CA MET A 1 -3.02 3.82 -1.44
C MET A 1 -1.58 4.20 -1.74
N VAL A 2 -0.83 3.31 -2.40
CA VAL A 2 0.57 3.52 -2.77
C VAL A 2 0.77 3.30 -4.27
N THR A 3 1.86 3.81 -4.81
CA THR A 3 2.34 3.54 -6.18
C THR A 3 3.81 3.16 -6.13
N HIS A 4 4.27 2.36 -7.09
CA HIS A 4 5.67 1.98 -7.27
C HIS A 4 6.15 2.45 -8.65
N PRO A 5 7.35 3.04 -8.80
CA PRO A 5 7.84 3.55 -10.09
C PRO A 5 7.81 2.53 -11.23
N ASP A 6 8.05 1.26 -10.90
CA ASP A 6 8.10 0.16 -11.89
C ASP A 6 6.74 -0.55 -12.10
N ARG A 7 5.66 -0.06 -11.47
CA ARG A 7 4.31 -0.61 -11.65
C ARG A 7 3.36 0.47 -12.16
N ALA A 8 2.49 0.08 -13.08
CA ALA A 8 1.47 0.97 -13.63
C ALA A 8 0.29 1.20 -12.66
N ASP A 9 0.08 0.26 -11.74
CA ASP A 9 -1.12 0.18 -10.91
C ASP A 9 -0.90 0.61 -9.45
N THR A 10 -2.00 0.82 -8.73
CA THR A 10 -1.97 1.23 -7.33
C THR A 10 -1.96 0.03 -6.37
N GLY A 11 -1.39 0.24 -5.20
CA GLY A 11 -1.31 -0.77 -4.14
C GLY A 11 -1.98 -0.31 -2.86
N THR A 12 -2.27 -1.28 -1.99
CA THR A 12 -2.67 -1.03 -0.60
C THR A 12 -1.67 -1.71 0.32
N VAL A 13 -1.12 -0.94 1.26
CA VAL A 13 -0.32 -1.49 2.36
C VAL A 13 -1.30 -2.17 3.31
N ILE A 14 -1.12 -3.48 3.51
CA ILE A 14 -2.07 -4.34 4.23
C ILE A 14 -1.67 -4.59 5.69
N ASP A 15 -0.39 -4.42 6.02
CA ASP A 15 0.09 -4.48 7.39
C ASP A 15 1.36 -3.64 7.56
N SER A 16 1.42 -2.88 8.65
CA SER A 16 2.56 -2.05 9.05
C SER A 16 2.96 -2.26 10.51
N ALA A 17 2.26 -3.15 11.25
CA ALA A 17 2.31 -3.21 12.71
C ALA A 17 3.21 -4.32 13.28
N GLY A 18 3.92 -5.10 12.44
CA GLY A 18 4.91 -6.06 12.92
C GLY A 18 5.74 -6.66 11.79
N PRO A 19 6.93 -7.24 12.08
CA PRO A 19 7.70 -7.97 11.09
C PRO A 19 6.86 -9.15 10.64
N ALA A 20 6.25 -9.01 9.47
CA ALA A 20 5.19 -9.89 9.02
C ALA A 20 5.80 -11.15 8.36
N TRP A 21 6.89 -11.64 8.96
CA TRP A 21 7.75 -12.72 8.53
C TRP A 21 7.51 -13.95 9.40
N THR A 22 7.13 -15.04 8.73
CA THR A 22 7.18 -16.37 9.30
C THR A 22 8.28 -17.12 8.54
N PRO A 23 9.39 -17.50 9.18
CA PRO A 23 10.46 -18.23 8.51
C PRO A 23 9.96 -19.54 7.91
N ASP A 24 10.33 -19.83 6.66
CA ASP A 24 10.23 -21.16 6.07
C ASP A 24 11.60 -21.66 5.56
N ALA A 25 11.64 -22.86 5.00
CA ALA A 25 12.87 -23.49 4.51
C ALA A 25 13.56 -22.72 3.38
N LEU A 26 12.88 -21.76 2.74
CA LEU A 26 13.38 -20.95 1.63
C LEU A 26 13.64 -19.49 2.05
N THR A 27 13.12 -19.06 3.21
CA THR A 27 13.15 -17.67 3.69
C THR A 27 13.77 -17.58 5.09
N ALA A 28 14.94 -18.20 5.25
CA ALA A 28 15.69 -18.19 6.51
C ALA A 28 16.15 -16.77 6.93
N THR A 29 16.23 -15.83 5.99
CA THR A 29 16.54 -14.42 6.26
C THR A 29 15.23 -13.65 6.38
N PRO A 30 15.00 -12.89 7.48
CA PRO A 30 13.88 -11.97 7.55
C PRO A 30 13.97 -10.91 6.44
N PRO A 31 12.83 -10.38 5.97
CA PRO A 31 12.84 -9.18 5.14
C PRO A 31 13.46 -8.02 5.92
N ASP A 32 14.06 -7.09 5.19
CA ASP A 32 14.67 -5.91 5.79
C ASP A 32 13.64 -5.11 6.59
N ALA A 33 14.09 -4.45 7.66
CA ALA A 33 13.21 -3.75 8.61
C ALA A 33 12.33 -2.67 7.97
N ASP A 34 12.73 -2.17 6.79
CA ASP A 34 12.03 -1.14 6.02
C ASP A 34 11.07 -1.70 4.96
N MET A 35 10.90 -3.02 4.88
CA MET A 35 9.96 -3.64 3.93
C MET A 35 8.54 -3.74 4.50
N VAL A 36 7.56 -3.45 3.66
CA VAL A 36 6.12 -3.52 3.99
C VAL A 36 5.40 -4.51 3.09
N LYS A 37 4.25 -5.01 3.55
CA LYS A 37 3.36 -5.85 2.76
C LYS A 37 2.43 -5.00 1.91
N VAL A 38 2.48 -5.21 0.60
CA VAL A 38 1.62 -4.53 -0.38
C VAL A 38 0.79 -5.55 -1.14
N ARG A 39 -0.49 -5.24 -1.32
CA ARG A 39 -1.35 -5.89 -2.30
C ARG A 39 -1.58 -4.93 -3.47
N TRP A 40 -1.15 -5.33 -4.65
CA TRP A 40 -1.30 -4.56 -5.88
C TRP A 40 -2.63 -4.85 -6.58
N SER A 41 -3.26 -3.83 -7.17
CA SER A 41 -4.54 -3.98 -7.89
C SER A 41 -4.41 -4.76 -9.20
N ASP A 42 -3.21 -4.80 -9.79
CA ASP A 42 -2.90 -5.53 -11.03
C ASP A 42 -2.60 -7.02 -10.82
N SER A 43 -2.55 -7.49 -9.58
CA SER A 43 -2.19 -8.87 -9.28
C SER A 43 -3.26 -9.83 -9.79
N ALA A 44 -2.86 -10.80 -10.62
CA ALA A 44 -3.75 -11.85 -11.13
C ALA A 44 -4.39 -12.68 -10.01
N ASP A 45 -3.66 -12.87 -8.90
CA ASP A 45 -4.20 -13.37 -7.66
C ASP A 45 -4.47 -12.19 -6.70
N PRO A 46 -5.74 -11.90 -6.39
CA PRO A 46 -6.11 -10.81 -5.49
C PRO A 46 -5.76 -11.12 -4.04
N MET A 47 -5.34 -12.36 -3.71
CA MET A 47 -4.84 -12.71 -2.38
C MET A 47 -3.33 -12.52 -2.24
N GLN A 48 -2.59 -12.41 -3.34
CA GLN A 48 -1.13 -12.34 -3.34
C GLN A 48 -0.61 -11.10 -2.61
N ILE A 49 0.50 -11.31 -1.89
CA ILE A 49 1.19 -10.30 -1.10
C ILE A 49 2.60 -10.14 -1.65
N TYR A 50 3.03 -8.90 -1.79
CA TYR A 50 4.35 -8.52 -2.23
C TYR A 50 5.07 -7.78 -1.10
N TRP A 51 6.39 -7.94 -1.04
CA TRP A 51 7.25 -7.21 -0.13
C TRP A 51 7.95 -6.11 -0.92
N GLU A 52 7.76 -4.87 -0.49
CA GLU A 52 8.30 -3.68 -1.15
C GLU A 52 9.00 -2.82 -0.09
N TYR A 53 10.09 -2.13 -0.45
CA TYR A 53 10.71 -1.17 0.45
C TYR A 53 9.80 0.05 0.61
N ALA A 54 9.56 0.47 1.85
CA ALA A 54 8.74 1.65 2.12
C ALA A 54 9.27 2.93 1.45
N SER A 55 10.60 3.01 1.26
CA SER A 55 11.29 4.11 0.57
C SER A 55 11.03 4.16 -0.94
N GLU A 56 10.66 3.04 -1.57
CA GLU A 56 10.35 2.95 -3.00
C GLU A 56 8.88 3.25 -3.29
N LEU A 57 8.03 3.15 -2.27
CA LEU A 57 6.60 3.44 -2.38
C LEU A 57 6.32 4.95 -2.28
N ARG A 58 5.47 5.43 -3.18
CA ARG A 58 4.94 6.79 -3.12
C ARG A 58 3.50 6.76 -2.63
N ALA A 59 3.20 7.53 -1.60
CA ALA A 59 1.82 7.71 -1.15
C ALA A 59 1.01 8.33 -2.29
N THR A 60 -0.05 7.64 -2.71
CA THR A 60 -1.07 8.28 -3.53
C THR A 60 -1.86 9.15 -2.57
N GLU A 61 -1.63 10.47 -2.61
CA GLU A 61 -2.59 11.41 -2.02
C GLU A 61 -3.93 11.12 -2.69
N VAL A 62 -4.85 10.51 -1.96
CA VAL A 62 -6.26 10.60 -2.36
C VAL A 62 -6.54 12.09 -2.21
N PRO A 63 -6.82 12.84 -3.29
CA PRO A 63 -7.20 14.23 -3.11
C PRO A 63 -8.39 14.22 -2.17
N LEU A 64 -8.22 14.83 -0.99
CA LEU A 64 -9.33 15.09 -0.09
C LEU A 64 -10.24 16.03 -0.87
N ASN A 65 -11.21 15.48 -1.60
CA ASN A 65 -12.27 16.26 -2.22
C ASN A 65 -13.20 16.70 -1.09
N VAL A 66 -12.72 17.63 -0.27
CA VAL A 66 -13.54 18.45 0.61
C VAL A 66 -14.20 19.47 -0.31
N GLU A 67 -15.25 19.05 -1.02
CA GLU A 67 -16.18 20.04 -1.55
C GLU A 67 -16.76 20.74 -0.32
N PRO A 68 -16.60 22.07 -0.17
CA PRO A 68 -17.33 22.78 0.86
C PRO A 68 -18.82 22.56 0.56
N PHE A 69 -19.54 21.99 1.52
CA PHE A 69 -20.99 21.90 1.48
C PHE A 69 -21.54 23.33 1.38
N ASP A 70 -21.85 23.78 0.17
CA ASP A 70 -22.50 25.07 -0.06
C ASP A 70 -23.95 24.93 0.41
N GLU A 71 -24.18 25.22 1.69
CA GLU A 71 -25.51 25.28 2.28
C GLU A 71 -26.31 26.35 1.52
N PRO A 72 -27.46 26.04 0.90
CA PRO A 72 -28.26 27.06 0.26
C PRO A 72 -28.79 27.99 1.35
N ARG A 73 -28.32 29.24 1.34
CA ARG A 73 -28.81 30.31 2.21
C ARG A 73 -30.34 30.32 2.16
N ARG A 74 -30.97 29.96 3.27
CA ARG A 74 -32.41 30.13 3.47
C ARG A 74 -32.79 31.56 3.09
N ARG A 75 -33.74 31.68 2.16
CA ARG A 75 -34.50 32.91 1.92
C ARG A 75 -35.88 32.76 2.53
#